data_AF-A0A962WW31-F1
#
_entry.id   AF-A0A962WW31-F1
#
_cell.length_a   1.000
_cell.length_b   1.000
_cell.length_c   1.000
_cell.angle_alpha   90.00
_cell.angle_beta   90.00
_cell.angle_gamma   90.00
#
_symmetry.space_group_name_H-M   'P 1'
#
loop_
_entity.id
_entity.type
_entity.pdbx_description
1 polymer ?
#
loop_
_entity_poly.entity_id
_entity_poly.type
_entity_poly.pdbx_seq_one_letter_code
_entity_poly.pdbx_strand_id
1 'polypeptide(L)'
;MRFLILLKSTDEQASPLALSLLEQELAGGGVLLDMARLQMLADPQSTKSPNAYAVIDVADPVEAQVWLARLQSRRRIRAALTLDGFLLDTSEAGSSSSRFFTKPIARLH
;
A
#
# COMPACT_ATOMS: atom_id res chain seq x y z
N MET A 1 0.58 1.53 -15.52
CA MET A 1 1.83 1.76 -14.76
C MET A 1 1.73 0.93 -13.50
N ARG A 2 2.79 0.18 -13.18
CA ARG A 2 2.76 -0.76 -12.07
C ARG A 2 3.36 -0.16 -10.82
N PHE A 3 2.65 -0.28 -9.70
CA PHE A 3 3.12 0.17 -8.40
C PHE A 3 3.03 -0.98 -7.40
N LEU A 4 3.99 -1.03 -6.49
CA LEU A 4 3.96 -1.94 -5.35
C LEU A 4 3.53 -1.14 -4.12
N ILE A 5 2.44 -1.57 -3.50
CA ILE A 5 1.92 -1.03 -2.25
C ILE A 5 2.33 -1.96 -1.12
N LEU A 6 3.10 -1.44 -0.17
CA LEU A 6 3.39 -2.12 1.09
C LEU A 6 2.26 -1.82 2.08
N LEU A 7 1.60 -2.86 2.56
CA LEU A 7 0.48 -2.80 3.48
C LEU A 7 0.93 -3.31 4.85
N LYS A 8 0.75 -2.47 5.87
CA LYS A 8 0.97 -2.83 7.26
C LYS A 8 -0.28 -2.51 8.04
N SER A 9 -0.92 -3.53 8.58
CA SER A 9 -2.03 -3.27 9.47
C SER A 9 -1.55 -2.66 10.79
N THR A 10 -2.30 -1.68 11.30
CA THR A 10 -2.01 -1.00 12.57
C THR A 10 -2.71 -1.64 13.76
N ASP A 11 -3.60 -2.60 13.49
CA ASP A 11 -4.27 -3.39 14.51
C ASP A 11 -3.36 -4.56 14.88
N GLU A 12 -2.94 -4.71 16.13
CA GLU A 12 -2.16 -5.89 16.56
C GLU A 12 -2.95 -7.20 16.33
N GLN A 13 -4.28 -7.11 16.27
CA GLN A 13 -5.17 -8.22 15.93
C GLN A 13 -5.67 -8.18 14.49
N ALA A 14 -4.94 -7.49 13.61
CA ALA A 14 -5.23 -7.37 12.19
C ALA A 14 -5.53 -8.71 11.54
N SER A 15 -6.82 -9.03 11.52
CA SER A 15 -7.24 -10.35 11.15
C SER A 15 -7.07 -10.53 9.64
N PRO A 16 -6.92 -11.78 9.17
CA PRO A 16 -6.96 -12.13 7.75
C PRO A 16 -8.12 -11.46 6.98
N LEU A 17 -9.21 -11.09 7.67
CA LEU A 17 -10.35 -10.36 7.11
C LEU A 17 -9.96 -8.97 6.59
N ALA A 18 -9.14 -8.20 7.31
CA ALA A 18 -8.78 -6.84 6.91
C ALA A 18 -8.00 -6.83 5.58
N LEU A 19 -7.08 -7.78 5.42
CA LEU A 19 -6.36 -7.98 4.16
C LEU A 19 -7.27 -8.49 3.06
N SER A 20 -8.22 -9.39 3.37
CA SER A 20 -9.17 -9.89 2.38
C SER A 20 -10.12 -8.78 1.87
N LEU A 21 -10.53 -7.86 2.75
CA LEU A 21 -11.33 -6.69 2.37
C LEU A 21 -10.56 -5.67 1.54
N LEU A 22 -9.25 -5.57 1.74
CA LEU A 22 -8.35 -4.75 0.91
C LEU A 22 -8.19 -5.36 -0.48
N GLU A 23 -7.96 -6.67 -0.53
CA GLU A 23 -7.88 -7.43 -1.78
C GLU A 23 -9.15 -7.25 -2.61
N GLN A 24 -10.32 -7.41 -1.99
CA GLN A 24 -11.62 -7.19 -2.65
C GLN A 24 -11.81 -5.76 -3.14
N GLU A 25 -11.32 -4.75 -2.42
CA GLU A 25 -11.41 -3.35 -2.83
C GLU A 25 -10.54 -3.07 -4.06
N LEU A 26 -9.29 -3.53 -4.06
CA LEU A 26 -8.38 -3.34 -5.18
C LEU A 26 -8.82 -4.16 -6.41
N ALA A 27 -9.31 -5.38 -6.20
CA ALA A 27 -9.86 -6.22 -7.25
C ALA A 27 -11.17 -5.65 -7.82
N GLY A 28 -12.07 -5.18 -6.96
CA GLY A 28 -13.31 -4.50 -7.36
C GLY A 28 -13.06 -3.19 -8.10
N GLY A 29 -11.94 -2.53 -7.80
CA GLY A 29 -11.43 -1.39 -8.56
C GLY A 29 -10.81 -1.74 -9.92
N GLY A 30 -10.60 -3.02 -10.23
CA GLY A 30 -9.94 -3.47 -11.45
C GLY A 30 -8.45 -3.13 -11.54
N VAL A 31 -7.82 -2.75 -10.43
CA VAL A 31 -6.41 -2.30 -10.40
C VAL A 31 -5.47 -3.35 -9.84
N LEU A 32 -5.97 -4.38 -9.17
CA LEU A 32 -5.13 -5.41 -8.56
C LEU A 32 -4.51 -6.34 -9.60
N LEU A 33 -3.19 -6.44 -9.64
CA LEU A 33 -2.46 -7.42 -10.44
C LEU A 33 -2.07 -8.65 -9.61
N ASP A 34 -1.53 -8.43 -8.41
CA ASP A 34 -1.06 -9.47 -7.53
C ASP A 34 -1.12 -9.00 -6.07
N MET A 35 -1.28 -9.93 -5.13
CA MET A 35 -1.22 -9.64 -3.70
C MET A 35 -0.65 -10.84 -2.96
N ALA A 36 0.34 -10.60 -2.11
CA ALA A 36 0.86 -11.64 -1.25
C ALA A 36 0.99 -11.16 0.19
N ARG A 37 0.72 -12.08 1.10
CA ARG A 37 0.94 -11.89 2.53
C ARG A 37 2.43 -12.08 2.81
N LEU A 38 3.04 -11.08 3.41
CA LEU A 38 4.39 -11.16 3.91
C LEU A 38 4.32 -11.81 5.29
N GLN A 39 4.54 -13.13 5.32
CA GLN A 39 5.00 -13.76 6.56
C GLN A 39 6.36 -13.13 6.86
N MET A 40 6.44 -12.32 7.91
CA MET A 40 7.71 -11.78 8.36
C MET A 40 8.70 -12.94 8.54
N LEU A 41 9.87 -12.86 7.90
CA LEU A 41 11.05 -13.70 8.14
C LEU A 41 11.61 -13.54 9.58
N ALA A 42 10.79 -13.10 10.54
CA ALA A 42 11.23 -12.69 11.87
C ALA A 42 10.28 -13.26 12.92
N ASP A 43 10.81 -14.27 13.60
CA ASP A 43 10.32 -14.86 14.85
C ASP A 43 8.94 -15.56 14.78
N PRO A 44 8.89 -16.91 14.85
CA PRO A 44 7.63 -17.68 14.88
C PRO A 44 6.66 -17.29 15.99
N GLN A 45 7.14 -16.56 17.01
CA GLN A 45 6.34 -16.05 18.13
C GLN A 45 5.87 -14.59 17.92
N SER A 46 6.26 -13.95 16.83
CA SER A 46 5.82 -12.58 16.53
C SER A 46 4.34 -12.57 16.17
N THR A 47 3.51 -12.07 17.09
CA THR A 47 2.10 -11.74 16.87
C THR A 47 1.92 -10.44 16.09
N LYS A 48 3.01 -9.83 15.62
CA LYS A 48 2.96 -8.55 14.89
C LYS A 48 2.16 -8.73 13.59
N SER A 49 1.23 -7.81 13.39
CA SER A 49 0.24 -7.76 12.33
C SER A 49 0.79 -8.19 10.97
N PRO A 50 0.02 -8.93 10.15
CA PRO A 50 0.47 -9.39 8.85
C PRO A 50 0.81 -8.18 7.97
N ASN A 51 2.07 -8.14 7.54
CA ASN A 51 2.46 -7.30 6.43
C ASN A 51 1.95 -7.97 5.15
N ALA A 52 1.60 -7.19 4.15
CA ALA A 52 1.29 -7.68 2.81
C ALA A 52 1.88 -6.72 1.79
N TYR A 53 2.06 -7.18 0.57
CA TYR A 53 2.21 -6.28 -0.55
C TYR A 53 1.11 -6.53 -1.57
N ALA A 54 0.73 -5.48 -2.27
CA ALA A 54 -0.13 -5.55 -3.44
C ALA A 54 0.58 -4.88 -4.61
N VAL A 55 0.55 -5.52 -5.78
CA VAL A 55 0.95 -4.92 -7.05
C VAL A 55 -0.32 -4.43 -7.73
N ILE A 56 -0.35 -3.16 -8.08
CA ILE A 56 -1.47 -2.56 -8.82
C ILE A 56 -1.02 -2.07 -10.19
N ASP A 57 -1.92 -2.11 -11.17
CA ASP A 57 -1.78 -1.43 -12.46
C ASP A 57 -2.79 -0.29 -12.56
N VAL A 58 -2.29 0.92 -12.75
CA VAL A 58 -3.10 2.13 -12.86
C VAL A 58 -2.61 3.00 -14.01
N ALA A 59 -3.43 3.91 -14.51
CA ALA A 59 -3.08 4.76 -15.64
C ALA A 59 -1.84 5.64 -15.34
N ASP A 60 -1.78 6.21 -14.14
CA ASP A 60 -0.74 7.18 -13.76
C ASP A 60 -0.45 7.19 -12.23
N PRO A 61 0.59 7.92 -11.77
CA PRO A 61 0.94 7.99 -10.35
C PRO A 61 -0.12 8.69 -9.48
N VAL A 62 -0.99 9.53 -10.05
CA VAL A 62 -2.05 10.21 -9.29
C VAL A 62 -3.12 9.20 -8.93
N GLU A 63 -3.49 8.32 -9.85
CA GLU A 63 -4.44 7.24 -9.59
C GLU A 63 -3.91 6.28 -8.52
N ALA A 64 -2.61 5.93 -8.55
CA ALA A 64 -1.97 5.13 -7.49
C ALA A 64 -2.10 5.79 -6.11
N GLN A 65 -1.95 7.12 -6.03
CA GLN A 65 -2.09 7.87 -4.78
C GLN A 65 -3.54 7.97 -4.32
N VAL A 66 -4.51 8.11 -5.23
CA VAL A 66 -5.94 8.07 -4.89
C VAL A 66 -6.29 6.73 -4.24
N TRP A 67 -5.80 5.62 -4.81
CA TRP A 67 -5.94 4.31 -4.19
C TRP A 67 -5.27 4.26 -2.83
N LEU A 68 -4.01 4.70 -2.72
CA LEU A 68 -3.30 4.72 -1.43
C LEU A 68 -4.07 5.52 -0.36
N ALA A 69 -4.56 6.71 -0.69
CA ALA A 69 -5.34 7.56 0.21
C ALA A 69 -6.66 6.88 0.62
N ARG A 70 -7.33 6.18 -0.29
CA ARG A 70 -8.51 5.36 0.03
C ARG A 70 -8.17 4.27 1.04
N LEU A 71 -7.07 3.54 0.84
CA LEU A 71 -6.63 2.48 1.75
C LEU A 71 -6.24 3.05 3.13
N GLN A 72 -5.53 4.19 3.16
CA GLN A 72 -5.10 4.86 4.40
C GLN A 72 -6.25 5.50 5.18
N SER A 73 -7.33 5.91 4.50
CA SER A 73 -8.54 6.45 5.17
C SER A 73 -9.21 5.41 6.08
N ARG A 74 -8.92 4.13 5.87
CA ARG A 74 -9.34 3.04 6.76
C ARG A 74 -8.45 3.07 8.00
N ARG A 75 -9.05 3.36 9.15
CA ARG A 75 -8.41 3.52 10.49
C ARG A 75 -7.49 2.39 10.96
N ARG A 76 -7.29 1.33 10.18
CA ARG A 76 -6.58 0.10 10.56
C ARG A 76 -5.41 -0.26 9.64
N ILE A 77 -5.15 0.48 8.57
CA ILE A 77 -4.10 0.13 7.59
C ILE A 77 -3.19 1.32 7.34
N ARG A 78 -1.88 1.09 7.51
CA ARG A 78 -0.85 1.95 6.93
C ARG A 78 -0.44 1.33 5.61
N ALA A 79 -0.40 2.15 4.58
CA ALA A 79 0.05 1.76 3.27
C ALA A 79 1.16 2.71 2.82
N ALA A 80 2.19 2.18 2.16
CA ALA A 80 3.23 2.98 1.51
C ALA A 80 3.32 2.57 0.05
N LEU A 81 3.51 3.54 -0.84
CA LEU A 81 3.60 3.33 -2.27
C LEU A 81 5.06 3.28 -2.70
N THR A 82 5.38 2.35 -3.59
CA THR A 82 6.71 2.22 -4.19
C THR A 82 6.63 2.08 -5.70
N LEU A 83 7.59 2.68 -6.38
CA LEU A 83 7.78 2.60 -7.83
C LEU A 83 9.27 2.31 -8.09
N ASP A 84 9.57 1.26 -8.87
CA ASP A 84 10.95 0.87 -9.20
C ASP A 84 11.89 0.73 -7.98
N GLY A 85 11.34 0.28 -6.84
CA GLY A 85 12.10 0.11 -5.59
C GLY A 85 12.30 1.39 -4.77
N PHE A 86 11.66 2.50 -5.12
CA PHE A 86 11.69 3.73 -4.34
C PHE A 86 10.37 3.98 -3.60
N LEU A 87 10.45 4.31 -2.31
CA LEU A 87 9.33 4.80 -1.51
C LEU A 87 8.96 6.22 -1.92
N LEU A 88 7.66 6.44 -2.14
CA LEU A 88 7.10 7.72 -2.57
C LEU A 88 6.50 8.49 -1.39
N ASP A 89 6.72 9.81 -1.36
CA ASP A 89 6.06 10.70 -0.38
C ASP A 89 4.60 10.86 -0.72
N THR A 90 3.73 10.68 0.27
CA THR A 90 2.27 10.75 0.10
C THR A 90 1.66 11.81 1.02
N SER A 91 2.48 12.62 1.70
CA SER A 91 2.04 13.58 2.72
C SER A 91 1.41 14.87 2.17
N GLU A 92 1.73 15.30 0.94
CA GLU A 92 1.16 16.54 0.38
C GLU A 92 -0.06 16.33 -0.54
N ALA A 93 -0.59 15.09 -0.66
CA ALA A 93 -1.66 14.74 -1.62
C ALA A 93 -3.02 15.48 -1.38
N GLY A 94 -3.09 16.34 -0.37
CA GLY A 94 -4.24 17.21 -0.08
C GLY A 94 -4.15 18.65 -0.61
N SER A 95 -3.08 19.02 -1.33
CA SER A 95 -2.93 20.38 -1.89
C SER A 95 -3.20 20.39 -3.39
N SER A 96 -4.12 21.25 -3.82
CA SER A 96 -4.63 21.46 -5.19
C SER A 96 -3.60 21.95 -6.23
N SER A 97 -2.30 21.69 -6.02
CA SER A 97 -1.22 22.09 -6.91
C SER A 97 -0.63 20.87 -7.62
N SER A 98 -0.71 20.88 -8.94
CA SER A 98 -0.12 19.93 -9.91
C SER A 98 1.42 19.83 -9.82
N ARG A 99 1.96 19.41 -8.66
CA ARG A 99 3.33 18.93 -8.53
C ARG A 99 3.25 17.46 -8.18
N PHE A 100 3.41 16.63 -9.21
CA PHE A 100 3.48 15.18 -9.05
C PHE A 100 4.56 14.81 -8.03
N PHE A 101 4.18 14.07 -7.00
CA PHE A 101 5.09 13.39 -6.09
C PHE A 101 5.98 12.46 -6.89
N THR A 102 7.23 12.89 -7.09
CA THR A 102 8.22 12.22 -7.94
C THR A 102 9.57 12.09 -7.26
N LYS A 103 9.71 12.60 -6.03
CA LYS A 103 10.96 12.46 -5.31
C LYS A 103 10.96 11.14 -4.55
N PRO A 104 11.88 10.21 -4.86
CA PRO A 104 12.11 9.07 -4.00
C PRO A 104 12.50 9.56 -2.60
N ILE A 105 11.79 9.13 -1.56
CA ILE A 105 12.19 9.44 -0.18
C ILE A 105 13.28 8.48 0.29
N ALA A 106 13.16 7.22 -0.10
CA ALA A 106 14.09 6.16 0.28
C ALA A 106 14.10 5.06 -0.79
N ARG A 107 15.24 4.39 -0.91
CA ARG A 107 15.38 3.18 -1.74
C ARG A 107 15.16 1.96 -0.85
N LEU A 108 14.32 1.04 -1.29
CA LEU A 108 14.21 -0.29 -0.71
C LEU A 108 15.39 -1.12 -1.20
N HIS A 109 16.20 -1.62 -0.26
CA HIS A 109 17.30 -2.54 -0.50
C HIS A 109 16.83 -3.99 -0.37
#